data_AF-A0A3D2UUJ1-F1
#
_entry.id   AF-A0A3D2UUJ1-F1
#
_cell.length_a   1.000
_cell.length_b   1.000
_cell.length_c   1.000
_cell.angle_alpha   90.00
_cell.angle_beta   90.00
_cell.angle_gamma   90.00
#
_symmetry.space_group_name_H-M   'P 1'
#
loop_
_entity.id
_entity.type
_entity.pdbx_description
1 polymer ?
#
loop_
_entity_poly.entity_id
_entity_poly.type
_entity_poly.pdbx_seq_one_letter_code
_entity_poly.pdbx_strand_id
1 'polypeptide(L)' 'GLAYLLQEWYIKRNRKMRASHPRDLLDQILDISSYLAVPPTMSRDMIDRAAKAYFVDI' A
#
# COMPACT_ATOMS: atom_id res chain seq x y z
N GLY A 1 -10.34 2.63 -0.73
CA GLY A 1 -8.87 2.75 -0.58
C GLY A 1 -8.46 2.89 0.88
N LEU A 2 -8.45 4.11 1.42
CA LEU A 2 -7.80 4.43 2.69
C LEU A 2 -8.26 3.63 3.92
N ALA A 3 -9.57 3.54 4.18
CA ALA A 3 -10.08 2.80 5.34
C ALA A 3 -9.64 1.33 5.34
N TYR A 4 -9.58 0.71 4.15
CA TYR A 4 -9.09 -0.65 4.00
C TYR A 4 -7.59 -0.76 4.30
N LEU A 5 -6.78 0.15 3.75
CA LEU A 5 -5.35 0.22 4.04
C LEU A 5 -5.09 0.30 5.55
N LEU A 6 -5.77 1.21 6.25
CA LEU A 6 -5.60 1.38 7.69
C LEU A 6 -6.03 0.15 8.49
N GLN A 7 -7.24 -0.37 8.23
CA GLN A 7 -7.75 -1.51 8.96
C GLN A 7 -6.89 -2.76 8.74
N GLU A 8 -6.59 -3.08 7.49
CA GLU A 8 -5.95 -4.33 7.11
C GLU A 8 -4.44 -4.30 7.40
N TRP A 9 -3.75 -3.24 7.01
CA TRP A 9 -2.29 -3.21 7.00
C TRP A 9 -1.67 -2.50 8.20
N TYR A 10 -2.44 -1.71 8.95
CA TYR A 10 -1.96 -1.06 10.18
C TYR A 10 -2.58 -1.66 11.43
N ILE A 11 -3.90 -1.60 11.58
CA ILE A 11 -4.59 -1.96 12.82
C ILE A 11 -4.47 -3.46 13.11
N LYS A 12 -4.88 -4.32 12.17
CA LYS A 12 -4.80 -5.78 12.34
C LYS A 12 -3.38 -6.31 12.56
N ARG A 13 -2.40 -5.66 11.95
CA ARG A 13 -0.98 -6.04 12.04
C ARG A 13 -0.22 -5.29 13.14
N ASN A 14 -0.92 -4.49 13.94
CA ASN A 14 -0.36 -3.67 15.03
C ASN A 14 0.86 -2.83 14.59
N ARG A 15 0.82 -2.26 13.38
CA ARG A 15 1.93 -1.47 12.83
C ARG A 15 1.79 0.00 13.23
N LYS A 16 2.88 0.59 13.75
CA LYS A 16 2.93 2.03 14.05
C LYS A 16 2.89 2.84 12.75
N MET A 17 2.06 3.89 12.72
CA MET A 17 2.05 4.84 11.61
C MET A 17 3.29 5.74 11.67
N ARG A 18 3.94 5.91 10.52
CA ARG A 18 5.01 6.90 10.30
C ARG A 18 4.62 7.78 9.13
N ALA A 19 4.99 9.06 9.19
CA ALA A 19 4.63 10.04 8.17
C ALA A 19 5.18 9.68 6.77
N SER A 20 6.25 8.87 6.68
CA SER A 20 6.80 8.40 5.41
C SER A 20 5.94 7.34 4.72
N HIS A 21 5.28 6.46 5.49
CA HIS A 21 4.61 5.28 4.92
C HIS A 21 3.55 5.60 3.86
N PRO A 22 2.68 6.62 4.03
CA PRO A 22 1.69 6.93 3.00
C PRO A 22 2.32 7.32 1.67
N ARG A 23 3.41 8.11 1.68
CA ARG A 23 4.13 8.49 0.45
C ARG A 23 4.73 7.25 -0.20
N ASP A 24 5.48 6.46 0.58
CA ASP A 24 6.15 5.27 0.05
C ASP A 24 5.14 4.23 -0.51
N LEU A 25 3.99 4.05 0.14
CA LEU A 25 2.93 3.17 -0.36
C LEU A 25 2.29 3.69 -1.65
N LEU A 26 2.12 5.01 -1.80
CA LEU A 26 1.63 5.59 -3.05
C LEU A 26 2.66 5.42 -4.17
N ASP A 27 3.95 5.60 -3.88
CA ASP A 27 5.04 5.36 -4.83
C ASP A 27 5.00 3.90 -5.32
N GLN A 28 4.83 2.93 -4.41
CA GLN A 28 4.65 1.51 -4.78
C GLN A 28 3.41 1.28 -5.67
N ILE A 29 2.27 1.93 -5.38
CA ILE A 29 1.07 1.82 -6.22
C ILE A 29 1.34 2.36 -7.63
N LEU A 30 2.04 3.49 -7.74
CA LEU A 30 2.39 4.10 -9.03
C LEU A 30 3.32 3.18 -9.84
N ASP A 31 4.36 2.65 -9.20
CA ASP A 31 5.32 1.74 -9.84
C ASP A 31 4.62 0.47 -10.35
N ILE A 32 3.79 -0.16 -9.52
CA ILE A 32 3.03 -1.36 -9.89
C ILE A 32 2.05 -1.08 -11.03
N SER A 33 1.35 0.06 -10.98
CA SER A 33 0.38 0.44 -12.01
C SER A 33 1.07 0.70 -13.35
N SER A 34 2.24 1.36 -13.32
CA SER A 34 3.08 1.58 -14.49
C SER A 34 3.55 0.26 -15.10
N TYR A 35 4.07 -0.65 -14.27
CA TYR A 35 4.50 -1.98 -14.72
C TYR A 35 3.38 -2.80 -15.36
N LEU A 36 2.16 -2.72 -14.81
CA LEU A 36 0.99 -3.45 -15.32
C LEU A 36 0.27 -2.71 -16.47
N ALA A 37 0.73 -1.53 -16.87
CA ALA A 37 0.11 -0.67 -17.87
C ALA A 37 -1.39 -0.37 -17.60
N VAL A 38 -1.74 -0.17 -16.33
CA VAL A 38 -3.10 0.18 -15.89
C VAL A 38 -3.13 1.55 -15.20
N PRO A 39 -4.27 2.25 -15.20
CA PRO A 39 -4.39 3.49 -14.44
C PRO A 39 -4.16 3.26 -12.94
N PRO A 40 -3.40 4.15 -12.26
CA PRO A 40 -3.18 4.02 -10.83
C PRO A 40 -4.46 4.25 -10.05
N THR A 41 -4.81 3.31 -9.18
CA THR A 41 -6.01 3.39 -8.34
C THR A 41 -5.73 2.89 -6.93
N MET A 42 -6.38 3.50 -5.93
CA MET A 42 -6.39 2.98 -4.55
C MET A 42 -7.44 1.86 -4.37
N SER A 43 -7.42 0.89 -5.27
CA SER A 43 -8.23 -0.34 -5.17
C SER A 43 -7.64 -1.26 -4.08
N ARG A 44 -8.44 -2.22 -3.58
CA ARG A 44 -7.95 -3.16 -2.57
C ARG A 44 -6.78 -4.00 -3.08
N ASP A 45 -6.85 -4.46 -4.34
CA ASP A 45 -5.79 -5.24 -4.98
C ASP A 45 -4.48 -4.45 -5.10
N MET A 46 -4.54 -3.19 -5.55
CA MET A 46 -3.35 -2.35 -5.65
C MET A 46 -2.75 -2.02 -4.28
N ILE A 47 -3.60 -1.76 -3.28
CA ILE A 47 -3.17 -1.56 -1.89
C ILE A 47 -2.47 -2.81 -1.36
N ASP A 48 -3.01 -4.00 -1.61
CA ASP A 48 -2.42 -5.25 -1.14
C ASP A 48 -1.08 -5.54 -1.81
N ARG A 49 -0.96 -5.33 -3.12
CA ARG A 49 0.31 -5.49 -3.84
C ARG A 49 1.37 -4.52 -3.31
N ALA A 50 1.03 -3.24 -3.18
CA ALA A 50 1.94 -2.21 -2.68
C ALA A 50 2.34 -2.45 -1.22
N ALA A 51 1.39 -2.81 -0.36
CA ALA A 51 1.67 -3.06 1.05
C ALA A 51 2.48 -4.34 1.28
N LYS A 52 2.28 -5.38 0.47
CA LYS A 52 3.14 -6.58 0.48
C LYS A 52 4.58 -6.25 0.05
N ALA A 53 4.74 -5.40 -0.97
CA ALA A 53 6.06 -4.97 -1.43
C ALA A 53 6.77 -4.04 -0.41
N TYR A 54 6.02 -3.16 0.25
CA TYR A 54 6.58 -2.17 1.18
C TYR A 54 6.92 -2.76 2.56
N PHE A 55 5.99 -3.51 3.15
CA PHE A 55 6.13 -3.99 4.53
C PHE A 55 6.69 -5.41 4.58
N VAL A 56 7.71 -5.72 3.78
CA VAL A 56 8.38 -7.04 3.79
C VAL A 56 8.65 -7.45 5.23
N ASP A 57 8.07 -8.57 5.66
CA ASP A 57 8.29 -9.08 7.01
C ASP A 57 9.74 -9.62 7.06
N ILE A 58 10.60 -8.95 7.84
CA ILE A 58 11.90 -9.48 8.31
C ILE A 58 11.68 -10.13 9.66
#